data_AF-Q17EN2-F1
#
_entry.id   AF-Q17EN2-F1
#
_cell.length_a   1.000
_cell.length_b   1.000
_cell.length_c   1.000
_cell.angle_alpha   90.00
_cell.angle_beta   90.00
_cell.angle_gamma   90.00
#
_symmetry.space_group_name_H-M   'P 1'
#
loop_
_entity.id
_entity.type
_entity.pdbx_description
1 polymer ?
#
loop_
_entity_poly.entity_id
_entity_poly.type
_entity_poly.pdbx_seq_one_letter_code
_entity_poly.pdbx_strand_id
1 'polypeptide(L)'
;MAMMELSWIRFKTTPTITTIETTTYPIWNVPFPAVTVCNINKVDRSRSKNIINSLISVGVARQEANDLLAAMASMVSYEPTNTSSENEAKLGQLGYSPAKMLLELNQPCDSLIKHCYWLGSEVACAKFFHVTKTHVGFCCSFNADKAMHVDYKAPARPVPSSNIRLSGAGKHVGLSVMVDIAPESPNDFPADSDFEDTLQPGWDVDFCVTPIPIESSPSLERVPLSQRKCFMPNEGILQSNNTFSLNLCMSECRLRTIIKLCSCVPFYYVDFSKYDFWIDLAWFDDESFSLRCRYY
;
A
#
# COMPACT_ATOMS: atom_id res chain seq x y z
N MET A 1 44.54 -28.84 -8.49
CA MET A 1 43.62 -28.94 -7.33
C MET A 1 42.91 -27.62 -7.03
N ALA A 2 43.59 -26.46 -6.97
CA ALA A 2 42.97 -25.16 -6.68
C ALA A 2 41.75 -24.78 -7.56
N MET A 3 41.79 -25.05 -8.87
CA MET A 3 40.67 -24.77 -9.78
C MET A 3 39.37 -25.53 -9.43
N MET A 4 39.50 -26.74 -8.88
CA MET A 4 38.36 -27.59 -8.52
C MET A 4 37.71 -27.09 -7.22
N GLU A 5 38.53 -26.67 -6.25
CA GLU A 5 38.04 -26.01 -5.03
C GLU A 5 37.33 -24.69 -5.33
N LEU A 6 37.91 -23.83 -6.17
CA LEU A 6 37.30 -22.54 -6.53
C LEU A 6 35.94 -22.74 -7.23
N SER A 7 35.85 -23.73 -8.12
CA SER A 7 34.59 -24.07 -8.80
C SER A 7 33.53 -24.58 -7.82
N TRP A 8 33.93 -25.42 -6.85
CA TRP A 8 33.03 -25.95 -5.82
C TRP A 8 32.55 -24.87 -4.84
N ILE A 9 33.44 -23.96 -4.45
CA ILE A 9 33.09 -22.81 -3.62
C ILE A 9 32.07 -21.94 -4.35
N ARG A 10 32.32 -21.60 -5.62
CA ARG A 10 31.39 -20.80 -6.44
C ARG A 10 30.03 -21.48 -6.61
N PHE A 11 30.00 -22.79 -6.82
CA PHE A 11 28.75 -23.55 -6.90
C PHE A 11 27.95 -23.48 -5.59
N LYS A 12 28.62 -23.55 -4.44
CA LYS A 12 27.97 -23.43 -3.11
C LYS A 12 27.55 -22.00 -2.76
N THR A 13 28.32 -20.99 -3.15
CA THR A 13 28.06 -19.60 -2.77
C THR A 13 27.10 -18.88 -3.71
N THR A 14 27.07 -19.26 -4.99
CA THR A 14 26.20 -18.69 -6.03
C THR A 14 25.52 -19.79 -6.84
N PRO A 15 24.48 -20.47 -6.29
CA PRO A 15 23.81 -21.60 -6.96
C PRO A 15 22.83 -21.17 -8.06
N THR A 16 22.52 -19.87 -8.17
CA THR A 16 21.57 -19.33 -9.13
C THR A 16 22.22 -18.26 -10.00
N ILE A 17 21.74 -18.14 -11.25
CA ILE A 17 22.12 -17.10 -12.21
C ILE A 17 20.86 -16.51 -12.83
N THR A 18 20.86 -15.21 -13.07
CA THR A 18 19.80 -14.50 -13.78
C THR A 18 20.22 -14.29 -15.23
N THR A 19 19.34 -14.62 -16.17
CA THR A 19 19.58 -14.47 -17.61
C THR A 19 18.36 -13.84 -18.27
N ILE A 20 18.58 -13.12 -19.37
CA ILE A 20 17.49 -12.58 -20.18
C ILE A 20 16.90 -13.74 -20.99
N GLU A 21 15.66 -14.10 -20.71
CA GLU A 21 14.95 -15.10 -21.52
C GLU A 21 14.49 -14.50 -22.86
N THR A 22 13.89 -13.32 -22.81
CA THR A 22 13.43 -12.61 -24.00
C THR A 22 13.49 -11.10 -23.81
N THR A 23 13.81 -10.38 -24.89
CA THR A 23 13.71 -8.92 -24.98
C THR A 23 12.41 -8.46 -25.63
N THR A 24 11.58 -9.38 -26.10
CA THR A 24 10.33 -9.11 -26.84
C THR A 24 9.12 -9.71 -26.12
N TYR A 25 9.09 -9.64 -24.79
CA TYR A 25 7.94 -10.13 -24.03
C TYR A 25 6.69 -9.29 -24.37
N PRO A 26 5.58 -9.93 -24.76
CA PRO A 26 4.40 -9.20 -25.21
C PRO A 26 3.71 -8.45 -24.07
N ILE A 27 3.34 -7.18 -24.32
CA ILE A 27 2.74 -6.29 -23.32
C ILE A 27 1.39 -6.80 -22.78
N TRP A 28 0.61 -7.53 -23.59
CA TRP A 28 -0.67 -8.10 -23.18
C TRP A 28 -0.55 -9.29 -22.21
N ASN A 29 0.66 -9.80 -21.97
CA ASN A 29 0.91 -10.78 -20.91
C ASN A 29 1.27 -10.10 -19.58
N VAL A 30 1.62 -8.82 -19.60
CA VAL A 30 1.95 -8.05 -18.41
C VAL A 30 0.67 -7.42 -17.83
N PRO A 31 0.37 -7.62 -16.53
CA PRO A 31 -0.72 -6.91 -15.88
C PRO A 31 -0.42 -5.42 -15.80
N PHE A 32 -1.42 -4.57 -16.05
CA PHE A 32 -1.29 -3.14 -15.80
C PHE A 32 -1.04 -2.90 -14.30
N PRO A 33 -0.14 -1.99 -13.90
CA PRO A 33 0.14 -1.77 -12.49
C PRO A 33 -1.08 -1.19 -11.76
N ALA A 34 -1.08 -1.30 -10.43
CA ALA A 34 -1.98 -0.52 -9.62
C ALA A 34 -1.54 0.96 -9.65
N VAL A 35 -2.47 1.88 -9.90
CA VAL A 35 -2.19 3.32 -9.90
C VAL A 35 -3.00 3.96 -8.79
N THR A 36 -2.33 4.63 -7.86
CA THR A 36 -2.99 5.24 -6.69
C THR A 36 -2.83 6.75 -6.74
N VAL A 37 -3.95 7.47 -6.64
CA VAL A 37 -4.01 8.92 -6.58
C VAL A 37 -4.44 9.31 -5.17
N CYS A 38 -3.63 10.11 -4.50
CA CYS A 38 -3.88 10.60 -3.16
C CYS A 38 -3.93 12.12 -3.17
N ASN A 39 -4.90 12.71 -2.46
CA ASN A 39 -4.78 14.12 -2.13
C ASN A 39 -3.67 14.31 -1.08
N ILE A 40 -2.83 15.32 -1.29
CA ILE A 40 -1.82 15.76 -0.32
C ILE A 40 -2.52 16.34 0.90
N ASN A 41 -3.60 17.10 0.68
CA ASN A 41 -4.46 17.62 1.74
C ASN A 41 -5.26 16.46 2.35
N LYS A 42 -4.89 16.05 3.56
CA LYS A 42 -5.55 14.96 4.32
C LYS A 42 -6.88 15.39 4.96
N VAL A 43 -7.15 16.69 4.96
CA VAL A 43 -8.32 17.30 5.61
C VAL A 43 -9.10 18.11 4.59
N ASP A 44 -10.27 17.60 4.21
CA ASP A 44 -11.29 18.35 3.47
C ASP A 44 -11.98 19.33 4.43
N ARG A 45 -11.74 20.62 4.20
CA ARG A 45 -12.28 21.72 5.01
C ARG A 45 -13.81 21.76 5.07
N SER A 46 -14.50 21.31 4.04
CA SER A 46 -15.96 21.29 4.03
C SER A 46 -16.50 20.22 4.98
N ARG A 47 -15.81 19.07 5.02
CA ARG A 47 -16.18 17.93 5.88
C ARG A 47 -15.71 18.13 7.32
N SER A 48 -14.56 18.77 7.52
CA SER A 48 -14.02 19.05 8.86
C SER A 48 -14.98 19.86 9.73
N LYS A 49 -15.76 20.77 9.13
CA LYS A 49 -16.78 21.57 9.83
C LYS A 49 -17.79 20.71 10.60
N ASN A 50 -18.21 19.58 10.03
CA ASN A 50 -19.18 18.69 10.68
C ASN A 50 -18.58 18.08 11.94
N ILE A 51 -17.35 17.58 11.86
CA ILE A 51 -16.63 16.98 12.99
C ILE A 51 -16.31 18.02 14.06
N ILE A 52 -15.86 19.22 13.67
CA ILE A 52 -15.63 20.34 14.60
C ILE A 52 -16.90 20.69 15.35
N ASN A 53 -18.05 20.75 14.66
CA ASN A 53 -19.33 21.06 15.31
C ASN A 53 -19.74 19.96 16.28
N SER A 54 -19.50 18.68 15.96
CA SER A 54 -19.69 17.56 16.90
C SER A 54 -18.79 17.66 18.13
N LEU A 55 -17.52 18.05 17.97
CA LEU A 55 -16.59 18.23 19.08
C LEU A 55 -17.00 19.40 20.00
N ILE A 56 -17.44 20.50 19.41
CA ILE A 56 -17.96 21.67 20.16
C ILE A 56 -19.18 21.27 20.99
N SER A 57 -20.04 20.39 20.48
CA SER A 57 -21.23 19.92 21.23
C SER A 57 -20.89 19.15 22.51
N VAL A 58 -19.68 18.59 22.61
CA VAL A 58 -19.16 17.85 23.78
C VAL A 58 -18.25 18.75 24.65
N GLY A 59 -18.23 20.06 24.38
CA GLY A 59 -17.51 21.05 25.20
C GLY A 59 -16.04 21.24 24.82
N VAL A 60 -15.61 20.82 23.63
CA VAL A 60 -14.26 21.10 23.12
C VAL A 60 -14.23 22.49 22.47
N ALA A 61 -13.25 23.33 22.84
CA ALA A 61 -13.10 24.64 22.23
C ALA A 61 -12.79 24.52 20.73
N ARG A 62 -13.24 25.49 19.91
CA ARG A 62 -13.05 25.44 18.46
C ARG A 62 -11.57 25.37 18.05
N GLN A 63 -10.70 26.05 18.78
CA GLN A 63 -9.26 26.02 18.53
C GLN A 63 -8.67 24.63 18.83
N GLU A 64 -8.99 24.07 20.00
CA GLU A 64 -8.58 22.71 20.37
C GLU A 64 -9.10 21.64 19.40
N ALA A 65 -10.33 21.83 18.87
CA ALA A 65 -10.87 20.94 17.87
C ALA A 65 -10.07 20.99 16.56
N ASN A 66 -9.67 22.19 16.10
CA ASN A 66 -8.81 22.33 14.93
C ASN A 66 -7.43 21.71 15.16
N ASP A 67 -6.83 21.95 16.33
CA ASP A 67 -5.52 21.40 16.69
C ASP A 67 -5.56 19.87 16.78
N LEU A 68 -6.65 19.30 17.32
CA LEU A 68 -6.91 17.86 17.33
C LEU A 68 -7.06 17.31 15.91
N LEU A 69 -7.81 17.97 15.03
CA LEU A 69 -7.94 17.55 13.63
C LEU A 69 -6.58 17.54 12.91
N ALA A 70 -5.78 18.59 13.11
CA ALA A 70 -4.45 18.71 12.52
C ALA A 70 -3.50 17.63 13.05
N ALA A 71 -3.50 17.38 14.36
CA ALA A 71 -2.71 16.32 14.97
C ALA A 71 -3.09 14.92 14.41
N MET A 72 -4.38 14.66 14.23
CA MET A 72 -4.85 13.39 13.71
C MET A 72 -4.57 13.20 12.22
N ALA A 73 -4.60 14.28 11.44
CA ALA A 73 -4.12 14.26 10.06
C ALA A 73 -2.61 14.01 9.98
N SER A 74 -1.85 14.46 10.98
CA SER A 74 -0.40 14.27 11.11
C SER A 74 0.02 12.90 11.64
N MET A 75 -0.91 12.04 12.09
CA MET A 75 -0.59 10.65 12.46
C MET A 75 0.01 9.84 11.30
N VAL A 76 -0.19 10.32 10.07
CA VAL A 76 0.35 9.75 8.84
C VAL A 76 1.84 10.12 8.65
N SER A 77 2.31 11.24 9.20
CA SER A 77 3.70 11.74 9.06
C SER A 77 4.63 11.40 10.23
N TYR A 78 4.14 10.69 11.25
CA TYR A 78 4.89 10.32 12.47
C TYR A 78 5.49 11.52 13.24
N GLU A 79 4.95 12.72 13.03
CA GLU A 79 5.40 13.92 13.75
C GLU A 79 4.88 13.92 15.20
N PRO A 80 5.69 14.38 16.17
CA PRO A 80 5.24 14.50 17.55
C PRO A 80 4.18 15.61 17.66
N THR A 81 2.97 15.23 18.06
CA THR A 81 1.86 16.17 18.24
C THR A 81 1.64 16.44 19.73
N ASN A 82 1.49 17.72 20.10
CA ASN A 82 1.16 18.15 21.46
C ASN A 82 -0.35 18.04 21.74
N THR A 83 -0.95 16.88 21.49
CA THR A 83 -2.39 16.67 21.67
C THR A 83 -2.71 16.26 23.11
N SER A 84 -3.79 16.81 23.68
CA SER A 84 -4.31 16.36 24.97
C SER A 84 -5.02 15.02 24.80
N SER A 85 -4.57 13.99 25.53
CA SER A 85 -5.19 12.66 25.59
C SER A 85 -6.67 12.69 26.01
N GLU A 86 -7.10 13.77 26.68
CA GLU A 86 -8.49 13.98 27.06
C GLU A 86 -9.40 14.26 25.85
N ASN A 87 -8.91 15.01 24.87
CA ASN A 87 -9.68 15.36 23.67
C ASN A 87 -9.80 14.16 22.71
N GLU A 88 -8.77 13.31 22.68
CA GLU A 88 -8.83 12.00 21.99
C GLU A 88 -9.86 11.07 22.64
N ALA A 89 -9.95 11.05 23.97
CA ALA A 89 -10.95 10.25 24.69
C ALA A 89 -12.39 10.74 24.40
N LYS A 90 -12.62 12.06 24.40
CA LYS A 90 -13.93 12.65 24.02
C LYS A 90 -14.32 12.31 22.58
N LEU A 91 -13.35 12.31 21.67
CA LEU A 91 -13.56 11.90 20.29
C LEU A 91 -13.91 10.40 20.18
N GLY A 92 -13.26 9.56 20.98
CA GLY A 92 -13.60 8.14 21.11
C GLY A 92 -15.03 7.91 21.62
N GLN A 93 -15.51 8.71 22.57
CA GLN A 93 -16.91 8.66 23.06
C GLN A 93 -17.93 9.00 21.97
N LEU A 94 -17.56 9.84 21.01
CA LEU A 94 -18.37 10.13 19.82
C LEU A 94 -18.36 9.00 18.77
N GLY A 95 -17.67 7.89 19.04
CA GLY A 95 -17.60 6.73 18.14
C GLY A 95 -16.73 6.97 16.91
N TYR A 96 -15.73 7.86 17.02
CA TYR A 96 -14.70 8.07 16.01
C TYR A 96 -13.45 7.26 16.36
N SER A 97 -13.00 6.44 15.41
CA SER A 97 -11.65 5.88 15.40
C SER A 97 -10.77 6.70 14.45
N PRO A 98 -9.43 6.69 14.61
CA PRO A 98 -8.53 7.39 13.70
C PRO A 98 -8.78 7.04 12.23
N ALA A 99 -9.02 5.76 11.93
CA ALA A 99 -9.36 5.31 10.58
C ALA A 99 -10.69 5.87 10.07
N LYS A 100 -11.75 5.85 10.89
CA LYS A 100 -13.07 6.38 10.49
C LYS A 100 -12.99 7.89 10.25
N MET A 101 -12.24 8.58 11.09
CA MET A 101 -12.05 10.01 11.00
C MET A 101 -11.25 10.42 9.76
N LEU A 102 -10.10 9.79 9.51
CA LEU A 102 -9.31 10.03 8.31
C LEU A 102 -10.13 9.74 7.03
N LEU A 103 -11.01 8.73 7.04
CA LEU A 103 -11.89 8.44 5.92
C LEU A 103 -12.93 9.55 5.70
N GLU A 104 -13.49 10.10 6.77
CA GLU A 104 -14.49 11.16 6.70
C GLU A 104 -13.89 12.53 6.38
N LEU A 105 -12.65 12.78 6.80
CA LEU A 105 -11.92 13.99 6.45
C LEU A 105 -11.35 13.94 5.03
N ASN A 106 -11.21 12.76 4.42
CA ASN A 106 -10.65 12.66 3.09
C ASN A 106 -11.60 13.20 2.00
N GLN A 107 -10.99 13.73 0.93
CA GLN A 107 -11.70 14.07 -0.30
C GLN A 107 -12.20 12.78 -0.98
N PRO A 108 -13.49 12.67 -1.33
CA PRO A 108 -14.02 11.48 -2.00
C PRO A 108 -13.45 11.33 -3.41
N CYS A 109 -13.29 10.08 -3.88
CA CYS A 109 -12.73 9.80 -5.21
C CYS A 109 -13.50 10.44 -6.36
N ASP A 110 -14.83 10.56 -6.24
CA ASP A 110 -15.67 11.16 -7.28
C ASP A 110 -15.46 12.69 -7.41
N SER A 111 -15.01 13.35 -6.34
CA SER A 111 -14.63 14.76 -6.43
C SER A 111 -13.16 14.93 -6.78
N LEU A 112 -12.28 14.01 -6.36
CA LEU A 112 -10.86 14.05 -6.66
C LEU A 112 -10.55 13.70 -8.12
N ILE A 113 -11.22 12.70 -8.69
CA ILE A 113 -10.97 12.22 -10.05
C ILE A 113 -12.22 12.44 -10.89
N LYS A 114 -12.21 13.49 -11.72
CA LYS A 114 -13.38 13.96 -12.48
C LYS A 114 -13.62 13.18 -13.76
N HIS A 115 -12.56 12.97 -14.53
CA HIS A 115 -12.61 12.27 -15.81
C HIS A 115 -11.57 11.15 -15.83
N CYS A 116 -11.97 10.00 -16.37
CA CYS A 116 -11.13 8.83 -16.50
C CYS A 116 -11.22 8.30 -17.91
N TYR A 117 -10.07 8.00 -18.50
CA TYR A 117 -9.96 7.35 -19.79
C TYR A 117 -9.18 6.06 -19.63
N TRP A 118 -9.72 4.98 -20.17
CA TRP A 118 -9.08 3.68 -20.21
C TRP A 118 -9.02 3.19 -21.66
N LEU A 119 -7.81 2.89 -22.16
CA LEU A 119 -7.59 2.51 -23.55
C LEU A 119 -8.17 3.54 -24.54
N GLY A 120 -8.04 4.82 -24.20
CA GLY A 120 -8.49 5.94 -25.04
C GLY A 120 -9.99 6.21 -25.02
N SER A 121 -10.78 5.43 -24.26
CA SER A 121 -12.23 5.62 -24.12
C SER A 121 -12.56 6.20 -22.75
N GLU A 122 -13.45 7.19 -22.71
CA GLU A 122 -13.96 7.73 -21.44
C GLU A 122 -14.76 6.66 -20.68
N VAL A 123 -14.46 6.51 -19.40
CA VAL A 123 -15.08 5.54 -18.50
C VAL A 123 -15.51 6.20 -17.20
N ALA A 124 -16.53 5.63 -16.55
CA ALA A 124 -16.95 6.10 -15.23
C ALA A 124 -15.86 5.84 -14.18
N CYS A 125 -15.29 6.90 -13.61
CA CYS A 125 -14.22 6.81 -12.60
C CYS A 125 -14.59 5.93 -11.40
N ALA A 126 -15.81 6.07 -10.89
CA ALA A 126 -16.33 5.31 -9.75
C ALA A 126 -16.35 3.79 -9.95
N LYS A 127 -16.30 3.31 -11.20
CA LYS A 127 -16.25 1.87 -11.51
C LYS A 127 -14.83 1.29 -11.41
N PHE A 128 -13.82 2.12 -11.63
CA PHE A 128 -12.43 1.68 -11.77
C PHE A 128 -11.54 2.11 -10.60
N PHE A 129 -11.88 3.22 -9.95
CA PHE A 129 -11.19 3.71 -8.77
C PHE A 129 -11.96 3.35 -7.51
N HIS A 130 -11.24 2.80 -6.54
CA HIS A 130 -11.78 2.45 -5.24
C HIS A 130 -10.97 3.11 -4.13
N VAL A 131 -11.64 3.40 -3.02
CA VAL A 131 -10.96 3.92 -1.83
C VAL A 131 -10.13 2.80 -1.22
N THR A 132 -8.82 3.03 -1.10
CA THR A 132 -7.86 2.11 -0.51
C THR A 132 -7.19 2.70 0.72
N LYS A 133 -6.78 1.83 1.63
CA LYS A 133 -5.93 2.20 2.78
C LYS A 133 -4.48 2.16 2.35
N THR A 134 -3.77 3.25 2.62
CA THR A 134 -2.34 3.39 2.29
C THR A 134 -1.59 3.98 3.47
N HIS A 135 -0.25 3.91 3.43
CA HIS A 135 0.60 4.51 4.44
C HIS A 135 0.45 6.04 4.53
N VAL A 136 0.00 6.70 3.45
CA VAL A 136 -0.27 8.15 3.39
C VAL A 136 -1.73 8.54 3.69
N GLY A 137 -2.58 7.60 4.10
CA GLY A 137 -4.01 7.84 4.34
C GLY A 137 -4.94 7.06 3.40
N PHE A 138 -6.15 7.58 3.20
CA PHE A 138 -7.09 7.00 2.25
C PHE A 138 -6.85 7.59 0.86
N CYS A 139 -6.75 6.74 -0.15
CA CYS A 139 -6.47 7.15 -1.52
C CYS A 139 -7.40 6.45 -2.51
N CYS A 140 -7.35 6.88 -3.77
CA CYS A 140 -8.14 6.31 -4.84
C CYS A 140 -7.23 5.47 -5.73
N SER A 141 -7.41 4.15 -5.72
CA SER A 141 -6.58 3.24 -6.50
C SER A 141 -7.34 2.58 -7.65
N PHE A 142 -6.68 2.54 -8.80
CA PHE A 142 -7.01 1.76 -9.97
C PHE A 142 -6.26 0.43 -9.92
N ASN A 143 -6.94 -0.69 -10.18
CA ASN A 143 -6.35 -2.04 -10.30
C ASN A 143 -5.48 -2.45 -9.08
N ALA A 144 -5.82 -1.97 -7.89
CA ALA A 144 -5.19 -2.39 -6.64
C ALA A 144 -5.76 -3.73 -6.15
N ASP A 145 -5.03 -4.36 -5.23
CA ASP A 145 -5.50 -5.57 -4.56
C ASP A 145 -6.76 -5.24 -3.74
N LYS A 146 -7.78 -6.09 -3.88
CA LYS A 146 -9.05 -5.93 -3.16
C LYS A 146 -8.86 -5.90 -1.64
N ALA A 147 -7.85 -6.57 -1.09
CA ALA A 147 -7.53 -6.53 0.34
C ALA A 147 -7.19 -5.12 0.84
N MET A 148 -6.76 -4.22 -0.05
CA MET A 148 -6.48 -2.81 0.28
C MET A 148 -7.75 -1.94 0.30
N HIS A 149 -8.87 -2.42 -0.25
CA HIS A 149 -10.11 -1.65 -0.34
C HIS A 149 -10.79 -1.53 1.02
N VAL A 150 -11.37 -0.37 1.33
CA VAL A 150 -12.04 -0.13 2.62
C VAL A 150 -13.23 -1.06 2.84
N ASP A 151 -13.99 -1.35 1.79
CA ASP A 151 -15.19 -2.19 1.83
C ASP A 151 -14.91 -3.69 1.67
N TYR A 152 -13.63 -4.10 1.74
CA TYR A 152 -13.26 -5.49 1.51
C TYR A 152 -13.84 -6.41 2.59
N LYS A 153 -14.73 -7.30 2.16
CA LYS A 153 -15.18 -8.46 2.94
C LYS A 153 -14.42 -9.67 2.41
N ALA A 154 -13.68 -10.35 3.29
CA ALA A 154 -12.94 -11.55 2.91
C ALA A 154 -13.91 -12.55 2.26
N PRO A 155 -13.68 -12.95 0.99
CA PRO A 155 -14.52 -13.94 0.35
C PRO A 155 -14.26 -15.30 0.99
N ALA A 156 -15.29 -16.14 1.10
CA ALA A 156 -15.16 -17.50 1.63
C ALA A 156 -14.21 -18.40 0.82
N ARG A 157 -13.86 -17.98 -0.41
CA ARG A 157 -12.84 -18.59 -1.28
C ARG A 157 -12.03 -17.50 -1.98
N PRO A 158 -10.71 -17.65 -2.15
CA PRO A 158 -9.92 -16.73 -2.95
C PRO A 158 -10.46 -16.71 -4.38
N VAL A 159 -10.95 -15.55 -4.82
CA VAL A 159 -11.28 -15.34 -6.24
C VAL A 159 -10.04 -14.75 -6.89
N PRO A 160 -9.53 -15.33 -7.99
CA PRO A 160 -8.41 -14.77 -8.72
C PRO A 160 -8.71 -13.32 -9.07
N SER A 161 -7.85 -12.38 -8.65
CA SER A 161 -7.92 -11.02 -9.16
C SER A 161 -7.59 -11.07 -10.65
N SER A 162 -8.57 -10.79 -11.49
CA SER A 162 -8.33 -10.62 -12.92
C SER A 162 -7.68 -9.25 -13.12
N ASN A 163 -6.35 -9.22 -13.11
CA ASN A 163 -5.61 -8.00 -13.39
C ASN A 163 -5.96 -7.51 -14.80
N ILE A 164 -6.24 -6.21 -14.92
CA ILE A 164 -6.51 -5.60 -16.21
C ILE A 164 -5.21 -5.58 -17.02
N ARG A 165 -5.27 -5.93 -18.31
CA ARG A 165 -4.10 -5.97 -19.20
C ARG A 165 -4.26 -5.01 -20.36
N LEU A 166 -3.14 -4.59 -20.94
CA LEU A 166 -3.12 -3.70 -22.10
C LEU A 166 -3.19 -4.49 -23.41
N SER A 167 -3.73 -3.86 -24.45
CA SER A 167 -3.70 -4.39 -25.82
C SER A 167 -2.51 -3.86 -26.63
N GLY A 168 -1.76 -2.88 -26.11
CA GLY A 168 -0.64 -2.23 -26.79
C GLY A 168 0.13 -1.28 -25.87
N ALA A 169 1.08 -0.52 -26.43
CA ALA A 169 1.84 0.51 -25.73
C ALA A 169 1.63 1.91 -26.35
N GLY A 170 1.66 2.96 -25.53
CA GLY A 170 1.48 4.36 -25.94
C GLY A 170 0.49 5.14 -25.08
N LYS A 171 0.51 6.48 -25.20
CA LYS A 171 -0.31 7.42 -24.39
C LYS A 171 -1.82 7.13 -24.49
N HIS A 172 -2.30 6.71 -25.66
CA HIS A 172 -3.72 6.43 -25.90
C HIS A 172 -4.17 5.02 -25.49
N VAL A 173 -3.25 4.16 -25.07
CA VAL A 173 -3.54 2.78 -24.65
C VAL A 173 -3.18 2.55 -23.18
N GLY A 174 -3.25 3.62 -22.37
CA GLY A 174 -3.03 3.58 -20.93
C GLY A 174 -4.23 4.10 -20.13
N LEU A 175 -3.95 4.45 -18.89
CA LEU A 175 -4.86 5.15 -17.99
C LEU A 175 -4.56 6.65 -18.08
N SER A 176 -5.59 7.46 -18.29
CA SER A 176 -5.49 8.92 -18.17
C SER A 176 -6.59 9.41 -17.23
N VAL A 177 -6.23 10.31 -16.32
CA VAL A 177 -7.14 10.83 -15.30
C VAL A 177 -7.01 12.34 -15.19
N MET A 178 -8.14 13.01 -14.98
CA MET A 178 -8.18 14.42 -14.62
C MET A 178 -8.46 14.54 -13.12
N VAL A 179 -7.50 15.11 -12.40
CA VAL A 179 -7.55 15.26 -10.93
C VAL A 179 -7.94 16.69 -10.57
N ASP A 180 -8.89 16.83 -9.65
CA ASP A 180 -9.38 18.10 -9.11
C ASP A 180 -9.16 18.11 -7.59
N ILE A 181 -8.19 18.90 -7.15
CA ILE A 181 -7.78 18.99 -5.75
C ILE A 181 -8.57 20.10 -5.07
N ALA A 182 -9.26 19.79 -3.96
CA ALA A 182 -9.94 20.81 -3.17
C ALA A 182 -8.93 21.86 -2.62
N PRO A 183 -9.25 23.17 -2.67
CA PRO A 183 -8.28 24.22 -2.42
C PRO A 183 -7.92 24.38 -0.93
N GLU A 184 -6.64 24.16 -0.59
CA GLU A 184 -5.92 24.87 0.48
C GLU A 184 -4.39 24.69 0.36
N SER A 185 -3.66 25.61 1.00
CA SER A 185 -2.23 25.96 0.78
C SER A 185 -1.26 24.78 0.87
N PRO A 186 -0.21 24.74 0.02
CA PRO A 186 0.84 23.73 0.13
C PRO A 186 1.63 23.97 1.41
N ASN A 187 1.53 23.05 2.36
CA ASN A 187 2.64 22.81 3.26
C ASN A 187 3.41 21.62 2.70
N ASP A 188 4.73 21.76 2.62
CA ASP A 188 5.62 20.73 2.11
C ASP A 188 5.40 19.40 2.84
N PHE A 189 5.20 18.34 2.07
CA PHE A 189 5.16 16.97 2.59
C PHE A 189 6.22 16.14 1.88
N PRO A 190 7.15 15.50 2.62
CA PRO A 190 7.99 14.47 2.05
C PRO A 190 7.15 13.19 1.89
N ALA A 191 6.98 12.74 0.65
CA ALA A 191 6.48 11.41 0.34
C ALA A 191 7.70 10.50 0.11
N ASP A 192 7.92 9.55 1.02
CA ASP A 192 9.06 8.63 0.97
C ASP A 192 8.56 7.25 0.50
N SER A 193 8.58 7.06 -0.82
CA SER A 193 8.17 5.83 -1.51
C SER A 193 8.89 5.75 -2.86
N ASP A 194 9.32 4.56 -3.25
CA ASP A 194 10.27 4.36 -4.35
C ASP A 194 9.75 4.78 -5.75
N PHE A 195 8.44 5.05 -5.90
CA PHE A 195 7.80 5.46 -7.18
C PHE A 195 6.62 6.42 -7.00
N GLU A 196 6.80 7.51 -6.25
CA GLU A 196 5.78 8.56 -6.10
C GLU A 196 6.22 9.87 -6.78
N ASP A 197 5.25 10.59 -7.34
CA ASP A 197 5.48 11.91 -7.94
C ASP A 197 4.32 12.85 -7.56
N THR A 198 4.62 14.13 -7.47
CA THR A 198 3.68 15.16 -7.01
C THR A 198 3.13 15.95 -8.19
N LEU A 199 1.81 15.92 -8.35
CA LEU A 199 1.13 16.65 -9.43
C LEU A 199 0.76 18.07 -8.97
N GLN A 200 1.18 19.07 -9.75
CA GLN A 200 0.78 20.45 -9.55
C GLN A 200 -0.48 20.78 -10.37
N PRO A 201 -1.40 21.62 -9.84
CA PRO A 201 -2.56 22.08 -10.60
C PRO A 201 -2.15 22.77 -11.92
N GLY A 202 -2.84 22.43 -13.01
CA GLY A 202 -2.63 23.02 -14.34
C GLY A 202 -1.55 22.36 -15.18
N TRP A 203 -0.94 21.27 -14.70
CA TRP A 203 0.08 20.50 -15.42
C TRP A 203 -0.53 19.24 -16.03
N ASP A 204 -0.07 18.86 -17.22
CA ASP A 204 -0.28 17.53 -17.80
C ASP A 204 1.02 16.73 -17.62
N VAL A 205 0.96 15.58 -16.96
CA VAL A 205 2.12 14.76 -16.61
C VAL A 205 1.90 13.35 -17.14
N ASP A 206 2.83 12.88 -17.97
CA ASP A 206 2.81 11.54 -18.54
C ASP A 206 3.81 10.64 -17.81
N PHE A 207 3.32 9.56 -17.20
CA PHE A 207 4.17 8.53 -16.58
C PHE A 207 4.43 7.38 -17.55
N CYS A 208 5.70 7.17 -17.90
CA CYS A 208 6.12 6.01 -18.70
C CYS A 208 6.61 4.89 -17.78
N VAL A 209 5.84 3.79 -17.70
CA VAL A 209 6.19 2.61 -16.90
C VAL A 209 6.68 1.49 -17.81
N THR A 210 7.91 1.04 -17.59
CA THR A 210 8.51 -0.08 -18.34
C THR A 210 8.55 -1.33 -17.47
N PRO A 211 7.73 -2.36 -17.75
CA PRO A 211 7.71 -3.57 -16.95
C PRO A 211 8.93 -4.44 -17.25
N ILE A 212 9.53 -4.99 -16.19
CA ILE A 212 10.61 -5.98 -16.28
C ILE A 212 10.12 -7.24 -15.57
N PRO A 213 9.42 -8.16 -16.28
CA PRO A 213 9.00 -9.41 -15.68
C PRO A 213 10.24 -10.26 -15.38
N ILE A 214 10.31 -10.76 -14.15
CA ILE A 214 11.34 -11.70 -13.70
C ILE A 214 10.61 -12.98 -13.34
N GLU A 215 11.02 -14.08 -13.94
CA GLU A 215 10.43 -15.39 -13.71
C GLU A 215 11.53 -16.39 -13.31
N SER A 216 11.17 -17.34 -12.47
CA SER A 216 12.09 -18.40 -12.04
C SER A 216 11.98 -19.62 -12.94
N SER A 217 13.13 -20.19 -13.31
CA SER A 217 13.15 -21.43 -14.09
C SER A 217 12.53 -22.60 -13.27
N PRO A 218 11.80 -23.54 -13.89
CA PRO A 218 11.25 -24.71 -13.18
C PRO A 218 12.32 -25.57 -12.48
N SER A 219 13.56 -25.56 -12.97
CA SER A 219 14.69 -26.26 -12.33
C SER A 219 15.03 -25.73 -10.94
N LEU A 220 14.67 -24.47 -10.63
CA LEU A 220 14.98 -23.84 -9.35
C LEU A 220 14.17 -24.41 -8.18
N GLU A 221 13.05 -25.10 -8.46
CA GLU A 221 12.28 -25.84 -7.45
C GLU A 221 13.11 -26.97 -6.81
N ARG A 222 14.07 -27.53 -7.55
CA ARG A 222 14.95 -28.62 -7.07
C ARG A 222 16.08 -28.11 -6.18
N VAL A 223 16.35 -26.81 -6.17
CA VAL A 223 17.40 -26.22 -5.34
C VAL A 223 16.83 -25.95 -3.95
N PRO A 224 17.41 -26.51 -2.87
CA PRO A 224 16.86 -26.37 -1.54
C PRO A 224 16.88 -24.90 -1.06
N LEU A 225 15.87 -24.53 -0.26
CA LEU A 225 15.69 -23.17 0.28
C LEU A 225 16.96 -22.59 0.93
N SER A 226 17.76 -23.42 1.61
CA SER A 226 19.02 -23.02 2.25
C SER A 226 20.08 -22.51 1.28
N GLN A 227 20.04 -22.97 0.03
CA GLN A 227 20.98 -22.58 -1.03
C GLN A 227 20.41 -21.45 -1.89
N ARG A 228 19.16 -21.54 -2.34
CA ARG A 228 18.55 -20.51 -3.21
C ARG A 228 18.16 -19.23 -2.46
N LYS A 229 17.90 -19.32 -1.14
CA LYS A 229 17.57 -18.18 -0.26
C LYS A 229 16.36 -17.35 -0.69
N CYS A 230 15.46 -17.89 -1.50
CA CYS A 230 14.18 -17.29 -1.90
C CYS A 230 13.05 -18.34 -1.84
N PHE A 231 11.82 -17.86 -1.63
CA PHE A 231 10.61 -18.70 -1.63
C PHE A 231 10.01 -18.79 -3.03
N MET A 232 9.54 -19.98 -3.39
CA MET A 232 8.67 -20.15 -4.55
C MET A 232 7.22 -19.77 -4.21
N PRO A 233 6.37 -19.44 -5.21
CA PRO A 233 4.98 -19.06 -4.99
C PRO A 233 4.17 -20.08 -4.16
N ASN A 234 4.51 -21.37 -4.27
CA ASN A 234 3.88 -22.50 -3.59
C ASN A 234 4.51 -22.85 -2.23
N GLU A 235 5.61 -22.19 -1.85
CA GLU A 235 6.36 -22.46 -0.61
C GLU A 235 6.14 -21.40 0.47
N GLY A 236 5.24 -20.45 0.21
CA GLY A 236 4.90 -19.40 1.16
C GLY A 236 4.46 -19.99 2.50
N ILE A 237 5.09 -19.52 3.58
CA ILE A 237 4.83 -19.95 4.96
C ILE A 237 3.44 -19.47 5.46
N LEU A 238 2.84 -18.51 4.75
CA LEU A 238 1.51 -18.00 5.07
C LEU A 238 0.44 -19.06 4.75
N GLN A 239 -0.12 -19.68 5.79
CA GLN A 239 -1.20 -20.68 5.74
C GLN A 239 -2.57 -20.14 5.23
N SER A 240 -2.57 -19.00 4.54
CA SER A 240 -3.72 -18.55 3.78
C SER A 240 -3.55 -19.06 2.35
N ASN A 241 -4.62 -19.56 1.73
CA ASN A 241 -4.68 -20.01 0.32
C ASN A 241 -4.36 -18.90 -0.72
N ASN A 242 -3.59 -17.88 -0.36
CA ASN A 242 -3.20 -16.75 -1.19
C ASN A 242 -1.72 -16.82 -1.56
N THR A 243 -1.43 -16.44 -2.80
CA THR A 243 -0.09 -16.34 -3.38
C THR A 243 0.81 -15.43 -2.53
N PHE A 244 1.95 -15.96 -2.07
CA PHE A 244 2.97 -15.21 -1.34
C PHE A 244 3.60 -14.12 -2.22
N SER A 245 3.71 -12.89 -1.71
CA SER A 245 4.30 -11.74 -2.41
C SER A 245 5.35 -11.05 -1.55
N LEU A 246 6.40 -10.51 -2.16
CA LEU A 246 7.44 -9.75 -1.47
C LEU A 246 6.87 -8.58 -0.68
N ASN A 247 5.92 -7.84 -1.27
CA ASN A 247 5.30 -6.69 -0.63
C ASN A 247 4.50 -7.09 0.62
N LEU A 248 3.84 -8.25 0.58
CA LEU A 248 3.16 -8.81 1.75
C LEU A 248 4.17 -9.18 2.85
N CYS A 249 5.27 -9.86 2.48
CA CYS A 249 6.34 -10.23 3.41
C CYS A 249 6.97 -9.00 4.07
N MET A 250 7.30 -7.98 3.28
CA MET A 250 7.88 -6.73 3.79
C MET A 250 6.90 -5.96 4.68
N SER A 251 5.61 -5.95 4.33
CA SER A 251 4.57 -5.34 5.16
C SER A 251 4.42 -6.06 6.51
N GLU A 252 4.42 -7.39 6.51
CA GLU A 252 4.38 -8.19 7.73
C GLU A 252 5.64 -7.96 8.59
N CYS A 253 6.82 -7.93 7.96
CA CYS A 253 8.08 -7.65 8.64
C CYS A 253 8.03 -6.28 9.34
N ARG A 254 7.60 -5.24 8.63
CA ARG A 254 7.46 -3.88 9.19
C ARG A 254 6.46 -3.87 10.34
N LEU A 255 5.30 -4.50 10.18
CA LEU A 255 4.28 -4.56 11.23
C LEU A 255 4.82 -5.25 12.49
N ARG A 256 5.50 -6.39 12.36
CA ARG A 256 6.11 -7.11 13.50
C ARG A 256 7.11 -6.22 14.24
N THR A 257 7.94 -5.48 13.53
CA THR A 257 8.90 -4.53 14.13
C THR A 257 8.19 -3.41 14.86
N ILE A 258 7.13 -2.82 14.28
CA ILE A 258 6.36 -1.74 14.90
C ILE A 258 5.69 -2.24 16.19
N ILE A 259 5.07 -3.42 16.18
CA ILE A 259 4.47 -4.01 17.39
C ILE A 259 5.54 -4.22 18.47
N LYS A 260 6.72 -4.73 18.11
CA LYS A 260 7.82 -4.99 19.07
C LYS A 260 8.38 -3.72 19.71
N LEU A 261 8.51 -2.64 18.93
CA LEU A 261 9.14 -1.39 19.39
C LEU A 261 8.14 -0.41 20.01
N CYS A 262 6.93 -0.33 19.46
CA CYS A 262 5.95 0.70 19.76
C CYS A 262 4.68 0.17 20.42
N SER A 263 4.47 -1.16 20.44
CA SER A 263 3.27 -1.81 21.00
C SER A 263 1.95 -1.28 20.42
N CYS A 264 1.96 -0.80 19.17
CA CYS A 264 0.80 -0.27 18.47
C CYS A 264 0.72 -0.79 17.03
N VAL A 265 -0.46 -0.69 16.41
CA VAL A 265 -0.69 -1.07 15.01
C VAL A 265 -1.13 0.19 14.25
N PRO A 266 -0.38 0.63 13.23
CA PRO A 266 -0.80 1.76 12.40
C PRO A 266 -2.12 1.48 11.66
N PHE A 267 -2.92 2.51 11.45
CA PHE A 267 -4.30 2.39 10.93
C PHE A 267 -4.40 1.75 9.53
N TYR A 268 -3.34 1.84 8.73
CA TYR A 268 -3.32 1.40 7.34
C TYR A 268 -2.98 -0.09 7.19
N TYR A 269 -2.51 -0.75 8.24
CA TYR A 269 -2.38 -2.21 8.22
C TYR A 269 -3.76 -2.85 8.29
N VAL A 270 -3.92 -3.97 7.58
CA VAL A 270 -5.12 -4.80 7.68
C VAL A 270 -5.20 -5.33 9.11
N ASP A 271 -6.41 -5.35 9.68
CA ASP A 271 -6.65 -5.87 11.02
C ASP A 271 -6.41 -7.39 11.04
N PHE A 272 -5.18 -7.78 11.38
CA PHE A 272 -4.76 -9.17 11.44
C PHE A 272 -5.47 -9.96 12.55
N SER A 273 -6.20 -9.31 13.47
CA SER A 273 -6.99 -9.99 14.50
C SER A 273 -8.16 -10.81 13.93
N LYS A 274 -8.59 -10.55 12.69
CA LYS A 274 -9.63 -11.32 11.99
C LYS A 274 -9.11 -12.57 11.30
N TYR A 275 -7.80 -12.67 11.14
CA TYR A 275 -7.15 -13.90 10.76
C TYR A 275 -6.77 -14.57 12.08
N ASP A 276 -7.00 -15.87 12.22
CA ASP A 276 -6.75 -16.66 13.44
C ASP A 276 -5.22 -16.82 13.69
N PHE A 277 -4.47 -15.73 13.53
CA PHE A 277 -3.14 -15.57 14.05
C PHE A 277 -3.31 -15.27 15.53
N TRP A 278 -3.25 -16.34 16.32
CA TRP A 278 -2.51 -16.25 17.55
C TRP A 278 -1.14 -15.68 17.17
N ILE A 279 -0.97 -14.36 17.32
CA ILE A 279 0.34 -13.81 17.62
C ILE A 279 0.65 -14.39 18.99
N ASP A 280 1.09 -15.65 19.01
CA ASP A 280 1.70 -16.24 20.18
C ASP A 280 2.90 -15.35 20.45
N LEU A 281 2.73 -14.46 21.42
CA LEU A 281 3.78 -13.66 22.04
C LEU A 281 4.93 -14.55 22.56
N ALA A 282 4.78 -15.88 22.55
CA ALA A 282 5.78 -16.88 22.86
C ALA A 282 6.86 -17.09 21.77
N TRP A 283 6.69 -16.60 20.53
CA TRP A 283 7.76 -16.62 19.51
C TRP A 283 8.74 -15.44 19.59
N PHE A 284 8.64 -14.59 20.62
CA PHE A 284 9.46 -13.38 20.77
C PHE A 284 10.91 -13.64 21.24
N ASP A 285 11.25 -14.87 21.62
CA ASP A 285 12.51 -15.21 22.29
C ASP A 285 13.58 -15.91 21.41
N ASP A 286 13.42 -15.98 20.08
CA ASP A 286 14.48 -16.54 19.24
C ASP A 286 15.44 -15.44 18.72
N GLU A 287 16.64 -15.39 19.33
CA GLU A 287 17.79 -14.54 19.01
C GLU A 287 18.43 -14.85 17.63
N SER A 288 17.63 -14.95 16.56
CA SER A 288 18.18 -15.07 15.21
C SER A 288 17.45 -14.18 14.21
N PHE A 289 17.95 -12.94 14.10
CA PHE A 289 17.66 -12.04 12.99
C PHE A 289 18.08 -12.72 11.66
N SER A 290 17.15 -13.40 11.00
CA SER A 290 17.30 -13.81 9.59
C SER A 290 16.12 -13.26 8.80
N LEU A 291 16.26 -12.01 8.36
CA LEU A 291 15.44 -11.41 7.31
C LEU A 291 15.50 -12.30 6.05
N ARG A 292 14.48 -13.13 5.83
CA ARG A 292 14.31 -13.92 4.60
C ARG A 292 13.02 -13.56 3.86
N CYS A 293 12.77 -12.27 3.66
CA CYS A 293 11.88 -11.81 2.61
C CYS A 293 12.71 -11.58 1.33
N ARG A 294 12.99 -12.64 0.57
CA ARG A 294 13.56 -12.53 -0.78
C ARG A 294 12.66 -13.25 -1.78
N TYR A 295 12.25 -12.53 -2.81
CA TYR A 295 11.48 -13.01 -3.96
C TYR A 295 12.18 -12.53 -5.25
N TYR A 296 12.07 -13.30 -6.33
CA TYR A 296 12.42 -12.87 -7.69
C TYR A 296 11.18 -13.06 -8.56
#